data_AF-A0A918MHC6-F1
#
_entry.id   AF-A0A918MHC6-F1
#
_cell.length_a   1.000
_cell.length_b   1.000
_cell.length_c   1.000
_cell.angle_alpha   90.00
_cell.angle_beta   90.00
_cell.angle_gamma   90.00
#
_symmetry.space_group_name_H-M   'P 1'
#
loop_
_entity.id
_entity.type
_entity.pdbx_description
1 polymer ?
#
loop_
_entity_poly.entity_id
_entity_poly.type
_entity_poly.pdbx_seq_one_letter_code
_entity_poly.pdbx_strand_id
1 'polypeptide(L)'
;MNAAPRYDISPGTELTVNARTLVVNRKTDHGYEAADQASGRVEFLPYVMLARLLKQPGLSLKKPMSVTSAKAQLRLGTYKAVEALPSKQQENGAFKLAICAAIAEIHDAIRQEKNDPDYELSQRKLDDLELRENIAELASTYFGKKISVHVASGGNRLIWQLPKGRKLNEYYNAYLGCVPKSIAEIAADPIAALIPLDHLKGNRRRRITWLIRDMMTEAIEHL
;
A
#
# COMPACT_ATOMS: atom_id res chain seq x y z
N MET A 1 17.84 -19.53 31.04
CA MET A 1 17.03 -18.47 30.37
C MET A 1 17.76 -18.03 29.11
N ASN A 2 17.33 -18.45 27.92
CA ASN A 2 17.94 -18.00 26.65
C ASN A 2 17.13 -16.82 26.11
N ALA A 3 17.48 -15.60 26.52
CA ALA A 3 16.93 -14.40 25.90
C ALA A 3 17.49 -14.28 24.48
N ALA A 4 16.63 -14.46 23.47
CA ALA A 4 17.05 -14.25 22.08
C ALA A 4 17.26 -12.75 21.81
N PRO A 5 18.36 -12.37 21.14
CA PRO A 5 18.62 -10.98 20.81
C PRO A 5 17.51 -10.40 19.94
N ARG A 6 16.96 -9.27 20.37
CA ARG A 6 15.97 -8.50 19.61
C ARG A 6 16.71 -7.52 18.70
N TYR A 7 17.01 -7.97 17.49
CA TYR A 7 17.57 -7.09 16.47
C TYR A 7 16.59 -5.97 16.13
N ASP A 8 17.08 -4.89 15.52
CA ASP A 8 16.24 -3.82 15.01
C ASP A 8 16.30 -3.80 13.49
N ILE A 9 15.49 -4.67 12.88
CA ILE A 9 15.39 -4.77 11.42
C ILE A 9 14.24 -3.91 10.93
N SER A 10 14.56 -2.95 10.08
CA SER A 10 13.56 -2.05 9.50
C SER A 10 12.61 -2.79 8.56
N PRO A 11 11.31 -2.44 8.55
CA PRO A 11 10.39 -2.84 7.50
C PRO A 11 10.97 -2.60 6.10
N GLY A 12 10.80 -3.57 5.21
CA GLY A 12 11.32 -3.58 3.86
C GLY A 12 12.65 -4.30 3.68
N THR A 13 13.30 -4.74 4.76
CA THR A 13 14.55 -5.49 4.66
C THR A 13 14.32 -6.85 4.03
N GLU A 14 15.08 -7.16 2.98
CA GLU A 14 15.11 -8.47 2.34
C GLU A 14 16.10 -9.38 3.08
N LEU A 15 15.60 -10.54 3.50
CA LEU A 15 16.30 -11.65 4.12
C LEU A 15 16.35 -12.80 3.11
N THR A 16 17.49 -13.05 2.49
CA THR A 16 17.65 -14.17 1.56
C THR A 16 18.39 -15.32 2.26
N VAL A 17 17.78 -16.51 2.29
CA VAL A 17 18.34 -17.74 2.84
C VAL A 17 18.00 -18.91 1.91
N ASN A 18 18.99 -19.69 1.48
CA ASN A 18 18.80 -20.89 0.64
C ASN A 18 17.86 -20.65 -0.57
N ALA A 19 18.14 -19.58 -1.34
CA ALA A 19 17.37 -19.15 -2.51
C ALA A 19 15.91 -18.70 -2.23
N ARG A 20 15.51 -18.60 -0.96
CA ARG A 20 14.22 -18.03 -0.53
C ARG A 20 14.44 -16.61 -0.02
N THR A 21 13.68 -15.64 -0.53
CA THR A 21 13.73 -14.25 -0.06
C THR A 21 12.47 -13.92 0.74
N LEU A 22 12.67 -13.45 1.96
CA LEU A 22 11.64 -12.93 2.85
C LEU A 22 11.80 -11.42 3.00
N VAL A 23 10.72 -10.67 2.93
CA VAL A 23 10.71 -9.21 3.11
C VAL A 23 10.03 -8.88 4.43
N VAL A 24 10.72 -8.19 5.33
CA VAL A 24 10.17 -7.82 6.64
C VAL A 24 9.05 -6.78 6.46
N ASN A 25 7.83 -7.07 6.93
CA ASN A 25 6.71 -6.13 6.89
C ASN A 25 6.67 -5.23 8.12
N ARG A 26 6.78 -5.83 9.31
CA ARG A 26 6.75 -5.09 10.59
C ARG A 26 7.39 -5.91 11.72
N LYS A 27 7.88 -5.19 12.73
CA LYS A 27 8.34 -5.75 14.00
C LYS A 27 7.15 -5.90 14.96
N THR A 28 7.16 -6.95 15.77
CA THR A 28 6.19 -7.20 16.84
C THR A 28 6.92 -7.50 18.16
N ASP A 29 6.17 -7.64 19.25
CA ASP A 29 6.75 -7.92 20.58
C ASP A 29 7.49 -9.26 20.66
N HIS A 30 7.21 -10.17 19.72
CA HIS A 30 7.71 -11.55 19.72
C HIS A 30 8.58 -11.90 18.49
N GLY A 31 8.66 -11.01 17.49
CA GLY A 31 9.46 -11.25 16.28
C GLY A 31 9.14 -10.27 15.16
N TYR A 32 9.02 -10.81 13.96
CA TYR A 32 8.75 -10.06 12.73
C TYR A 32 7.63 -10.73 11.94
N GLU A 33 6.76 -9.94 11.34
CA GLU A 33 5.97 -10.42 10.21
C GLU A 33 6.78 -10.19 8.94
N ALA A 34 6.99 -11.23 8.15
CA ALA A 34 7.71 -11.17 6.89
C ALA A 34 6.87 -11.80 5.78
N ALA A 35 6.97 -11.29 4.55
CA ALA A 35 6.34 -11.89 3.39
C ALA A 35 7.38 -12.62 2.54
N ASP A 36 7.08 -13.84 2.14
CA ASP A 36 7.85 -14.51 1.09
C ASP A 36 7.68 -13.77 -0.23
N GLN A 37 8.77 -13.34 -0.84
CA GLN A 37 8.77 -12.54 -2.06
C GLN A 37 8.20 -13.31 -3.27
N ALA A 38 8.41 -14.63 -3.33
CA ALA A 38 7.97 -15.45 -4.45
C ALA A 38 6.48 -15.83 -4.34
N SER A 39 6.00 -16.09 -3.12
CA SER A 39 4.61 -16.55 -2.92
C SER A 39 3.66 -15.48 -2.36
N GLY A 40 4.19 -14.34 -1.90
CA GLY A 40 3.42 -13.29 -1.21
C GLY A 40 2.84 -13.72 0.14
N ARG A 41 3.16 -14.94 0.61
CA ARG A 41 2.64 -15.47 1.87
C ARG A 41 3.30 -14.74 3.04
N VAL A 42 2.46 -14.21 3.92
CA VAL A 42 2.93 -13.58 5.17
C VAL A 42 3.15 -14.67 6.21
N GLU A 43 4.37 -14.72 6.72
CA GLU A 43 4.83 -15.65 7.73
C GLU A 43 5.31 -14.87 8.96
N PHE A 44 5.18 -15.49 10.13
CA PHE A 44 5.73 -14.94 11.35
C PHE A 44 7.13 -15.53 11.58
N LEU A 45 8.11 -14.65 11.78
CA LEU A 45 9.51 -14.97 12.03
C LEU A 45 9.88 -14.61 13.49
N PRO A 46 9.94 -15.59 14.40
CA PRO A 46 10.33 -15.36 15.78
C PRO A 46 11.77 -14.84 15.92
N TYR A 47 12.07 -14.06 16.97
CA TYR A 47 13.43 -13.57 17.24
C TYR A 47 14.48 -14.69 17.32
N VAL A 48 14.12 -15.83 17.92
CA VAL A 48 14.98 -17.01 18.02
C VAL A 48 15.32 -17.57 16.63
N MET A 49 14.34 -17.58 15.72
CA MET A 49 14.51 -18.11 14.37
C MET A 49 15.39 -17.17 13.55
N LEU A 50 15.16 -15.86 13.61
CA LEU A 50 16.04 -14.87 12.98
C LEU A 50 17.47 -14.97 13.50
N ALA A 51 17.68 -15.08 14.82
CA ALA A 51 19.01 -15.24 15.41
C ALA A 51 19.71 -16.52 14.95
N ARG A 52 18.96 -17.58 14.61
CA ARG A 52 19.51 -18.79 13.97
C ARG A 52 19.85 -18.56 12.51
N LEU A 53 18.97 -17.91 11.75
CA LEU A 53 19.20 -17.59 10.33
C LEU A 53 20.43 -16.68 10.14
N LEU A 54 20.63 -15.71 11.04
CA LEU A 54 21.82 -14.84 11.04
C LEU A 54 23.14 -15.59 11.23
N LYS A 55 23.10 -16.78 11.85
CA LYS A 55 24.27 -17.63 12.05
C LYS A 55 24.50 -18.61 10.90
N GLN A 56 23.59 -18.69 9.93
CA GLN A 56 23.74 -19.59 8.79
C GLN A 56 24.65 -18.96 7.72
N PRO A 57 25.64 -19.70 7.21
CA PRO A 57 26.43 -19.25 6.07
C PRO A 57 25.52 -19.13 4.83
N GLY A 58 25.60 -17.99 4.13
CA GLY A 58 24.79 -17.71 2.93
C GLY A 58 23.56 -16.84 3.16
N LEU A 59 23.31 -16.35 4.39
CA LEU A 59 22.30 -15.32 4.61
C LEU A 59 22.76 -13.97 4.06
N SER A 60 21.93 -13.36 3.20
CA SER A 60 22.12 -12.00 2.73
C SER A 60 21.02 -11.09 3.29
N LEU A 61 21.44 -9.94 3.80
CA LEU A 61 20.57 -8.86 4.29
C LEU A 61 20.70 -7.68 3.33
N LYS A 62 19.65 -7.40 2.55
CA LYS A 62 19.58 -6.16 1.79
C LYS A 62 18.63 -5.21 2.50
N LYS A 63 19.21 -4.12 3.00
CA LYS A 63 18.41 -3.01 3.54
C LYS A 63 17.61 -2.37 2.41
N PRO A 64 16.36 -1.96 2.67
CA PRO A 64 15.56 -1.29 1.65
C PRO A 64 16.17 0.05 1.29
N MET A 65 16.04 0.47 0.02
CA MET A 65 16.49 1.79 -0.42
C MET A 65 15.66 2.94 0.17
N SER A 66 14.44 2.68 0.65
CA SER A 66 13.69 3.49 1.60
C SER A 66 12.46 2.69 2.07
N VAL A 67 11.80 3.10 3.15
CA VAL A 67 10.54 2.47 3.59
C VAL A 67 9.46 2.55 2.49
N THR A 68 9.47 3.62 1.71
CA THR A 68 8.52 3.83 0.60
C THR A 68 8.81 2.91 -0.58
N SER A 69 10.07 2.75 -0.96
CA SER A 69 10.47 1.85 -2.06
C SER A 69 10.14 0.39 -1.72
N ALA A 70 10.34 -0.01 -0.47
CA ALA A 70 10.02 -1.36 -0.02
C ALA A 70 8.51 -1.65 0.00
N LYS A 71 7.70 -0.67 0.42
CA LYS A 71 6.24 -0.78 0.33
C LYS A 71 5.77 -0.92 -1.12
N ALA A 72 6.38 -0.18 -2.06
CA ALA A 72 6.07 -0.30 -3.47
C ALA A 72 6.43 -1.69 -4.02
N GLN A 73 7.62 -2.22 -3.71
CA GLN A 73 8.02 -3.58 -4.08
C GLN A 73 7.08 -4.64 -3.49
N LEU A 74 6.70 -4.52 -2.21
CA LEU A 74 5.74 -5.43 -1.58
C LEU A 74 4.36 -5.39 -2.26
N ARG A 75 3.92 -4.21 -2.76
CA ARG A 75 2.64 -4.08 -3.46
C ARG A 75 2.66 -4.70 -4.85
N LEU A 76 3.78 -4.59 -5.56
CA LEU A 76 4.00 -5.25 -6.85
C LEU A 76 4.13 -6.79 -6.69
N GLY A 77 4.43 -7.26 -5.48
CA GLY A 77 4.50 -8.68 -5.15
C GLY A 77 5.64 -9.36 -5.89
N THR A 78 5.31 -10.25 -6.83
CA THR A 78 6.30 -10.98 -7.65
C THR A 78 6.86 -10.15 -8.80
N TYR A 79 6.25 -9.00 -9.13
CA TYR A 79 6.68 -8.15 -10.25
C TYR A 79 7.74 -7.15 -9.80
N LYS A 80 8.80 -7.00 -10.61
CA LYS A 80 9.90 -6.05 -10.33
C LYS A 80 9.58 -4.61 -10.73
N ALA A 81 8.67 -4.41 -11.69
CA ALA A 81 8.28 -3.11 -12.23
C ALA A 81 6.81 -3.11 -12.63
N VAL A 82 6.21 -1.91 -12.70
CA VAL A 82 4.81 -1.70 -13.09
C VAL A 82 4.52 -2.23 -14.50
N GLU A 83 5.48 -2.11 -15.41
CA GLU A 83 5.41 -2.56 -16.81
C GLU A 83 5.18 -4.06 -16.96
N ALA A 84 5.54 -4.85 -15.94
CA ALA A 84 5.36 -6.29 -15.93
C ALA A 84 3.95 -6.73 -15.50
N LEU A 85 3.10 -5.80 -15.05
CA LEU A 85 1.73 -6.10 -14.60
C LEU A 85 0.79 -6.33 -15.79
N PRO A 86 -0.34 -7.02 -15.59
CA PRO A 86 -1.41 -7.08 -16.59
C PRO A 86 -1.90 -5.68 -16.98
N SER A 87 -2.21 -5.48 -18.27
CA SER A 87 -2.65 -4.19 -18.83
C SER A 87 -3.78 -3.52 -18.04
N LYS A 88 -4.77 -4.31 -17.59
CA LYS A 88 -5.88 -3.82 -16.76
C LYS A 88 -5.43 -3.23 -15.43
N GLN A 89 -4.38 -3.77 -14.81
CA GLN A 89 -3.85 -3.25 -13.54
C GLN A 89 -3.00 -2.00 -13.77
N GLN A 90 -2.22 -1.96 -14.85
CA GLN A 90 -1.49 -0.76 -15.27
C GLN A 90 -2.47 0.40 -15.53
N GLU A 91 -3.54 0.13 -16.28
CA GLU A 91 -4.58 1.12 -16.59
C GLU A 91 -5.30 1.62 -15.33
N ASN A 92 -5.60 0.74 -14.38
CA ASN A 92 -6.16 1.14 -13.08
C ASN A 92 -5.17 1.99 -12.25
N GLY A 93 -3.87 1.70 -12.34
CA GLY A 93 -2.82 2.49 -11.71
C GLY A 93 -2.73 3.88 -12.32
N ALA A 94 -2.72 3.98 -13.66
CA ALA A 94 -2.73 5.24 -14.40
C ALA A 94 -3.97 6.09 -14.10
N PHE A 95 -5.15 5.46 -14.05
CA PHE A 95 -6.40 6.12 -13.66
C PHE A 95 -6.30 6.78 -12.27
N LYS A 96 -5.76 6.07 -11.28
CA LYS A 96 -5.60 6.62 -9.92
C LYS A 96 -4.52 7.71 -9.86
N LEU A 97 -3.45 7.57 -10.64
CA LEU A 97 -2.42 8.58 -10.74
C LEU A 97 -2.99 9.89 -11.31
N ALA A 98 -3.79 9.81 -12.37
CA ALA A 98 -4.46 10.97 -12.97
C ALA A 98 -5.36 11.69 -11.95
N ILE A 99 -6.10 10.94 -11.14
CA ILE A 99 -6.89 11.51 -10.03
C ILE A 99 -5.99 12.23 -9.01
N CYS A 100 -4.88 11.61 -8.59
CA CYS A 100 -4.00 12.21 -7.60
C CYS A 100 -3.29 13.45 -8.13
N ALA A 101 -2.90 13.45 -9.40
CA ALA A 101 -2.32 14.62 -10.08
C ALA A 101 -3.32 15.77 -10.15
N ALA A 102 -4.58 15.50 -10.53
CA ALA A 102 -5.64 16.51 -10.51
C ALA A 102 -5.90 17.07 -9.10
N ILE A 103 -5.88 16.21 -8.07
CA ILE A 103 -6.02 16.67 -6.68
C ILE A 103 -4.83 17.55 -6.27
N ALA A 104 -3.60 17.18 -6.64
CA ALA A 104 -2.41 17.96 -6.31
C ALA A 104 -2.46 19.36 -6.94
N GLU A 105 -2.86 19.44 -8.21
CA GLU A 105 -3.01 20.72 -8.90
C GLU A 105 -4.08 21.62 -8.27
N ILE A 106 -5.26 21.05 -7.95
CA ILE A 106 -6.32 21.78 -7.24
C ILE A 106 -5.85 22.19 -5.84
N HIS A 107 -5.06 21.34 -5.17
CA HIS A 107 -4.51 21.64 -3.85
C HIS A 107 -3.58 22.84 -3.89
N ASP A 108 -2.68 22.88 -4.87
CA ASP A 108 -1.75 23.98 -5.08
C ASP A 108 -2.47 25.28 -5.47
N ALA A 109 -3.50 25.20 -6.31
CA ALA A 109 -4.34 26.36 -6.64
C ALA A 109 -5.04 26.94 -5.39
N ILE A 110 -5.64 26.10 -4.55
CA ILE A 110 -6.30 26.54 -3.32
C ILE A 110 -5.31 27.14 -2.32
N ARG A 111 -4.09 26.58 -2.23
CA ARG A 111 -3.02 27.13 -1.39
C ARG A 111 -2.62 28.53 -1.82
N GLN A 112 -2.50 28.75 -3.13
CA GLN A 112 -2.20 30.07 -3.70
C GLN A 112 -3.34 31.06 -3.45
N GLU A 113 -4.60 30.67 -3.67
CA GLU A 113 -5.77 31.53 -3.44
C GLU A 113 -5.92 31.96 -1.98
N LYS A 114 -5.69 31.04 -1.04
CA LYS A 114 -5.80 31.32 0.40
C LYS A 114 -4.53 31.93 1.01
N ASN A 115 -3.44 31.94 0.24
CA ASN A 115 -2.10 32.32 0.69
C ASN A 115 -1.66 31.58 1.97
N ASP A 116 -2.04 30.30 2.07
CA ASP A 116 -1.79 29.43 3.21
C ASP A 116 -1.00 28.19 2.75
N PRO A 117 0.31 28.12 3.01
CA PRO A 117 1.15 27.02 2.58
C PRO A 117 0.86 25.71 3.34
N ASP A 118 0.30 25.81 4.55
CA ASP A 118 0.03 24.66 5.42
C ASP A 118 -1.40 24.11 5.24
N TYR A 119 -2.18 24.68 4.31
CA TYR A 119 -3.51 24.20 4.02
C TYR A 119 -3.50 22.73 3.61
N GLU A 120 -4.30 21.91 4.30
CA GLU A 120 -4.53 20.51 3.97
C GLU A 120 -5.97 20.29 3.47
N LEU A 121 -6.11 19.47 2.42
CA LEU A 121 -7.43 19.09 1.90
C LEU A 121 -8.12 18.13 2.87
N SER A 122 -9.19 18.60 3.53
CA SER A 122 -10.02 17.73 4.36
C SER A 122 -10.82 16.73 3.51
N GLN A 123 -11.11 15.55 4.09
CA GLN A 123 -11.96 14.54 3.46
C GLN A 123 -13.35 15.08 3.08
N ARG A 124 -13.91 16.00 3.88
CA ARG A 124 -15.22 16.60 3.61
C ARG A 124 -15.16 17.46 2.35
N LYS A 125 -14.12 18.28 2.22
CA LYS A 125 -13.89 19.12 1.05
C LYS A 125 -13.70 18.30 -0.23
N LEU A 126 -13.05 17.14 -0.13
CA LEU A 126 -12.92 16.17 -1.23
C LEU A 126 -14.23 15.47 -1.61
N ASP A 127 -15.27 15.52 -0.76
CA ASP A 127 -16.58 14.96 -1.05
C ASP A 127 -17.57 16.00 -1.62
N ASP A 128 -17.22 17.29 -1.59
CA ASP A 128 -18.01 18.38 -2.18
C ASP A 128 -18.20 18.15 -3.69
N LEU A 129 -19.42 18.36 -4.18
CA LEU A 129 -19.80 18.02 -5.55
C LEU A 129 -19.00 18.83 -6.59
N GLU A 130 -18.92 20.16 -6.42
CA GLU A 130 -18.20 21.06 -7.32
C GLU A 130 -16.73 20.67 -7.46
N LEU A 131 -16.08 20.39 -6.33
CA LEU A 131 -14.67 20.00 -6.33
C LEU A 131 -14.47 18.63 -7.00
N ARG A 132 -15.41 17.70 -6.83
CA ARG A 132 -15.36 16.40 -7.49
C ARG A 132 -15.59 16.48 -8.99
N GLU A 133 -16.43 17.39 -9.47
CA GLU A 133 -16.60 17.65 -10.90
C GLU A 133 -15.31 18.21 -11.50
N ASN A 134 -14.69 19.18 -10.83
CA ASN A 134 -13.39 19.73 -11.24
C ASN A 134 -12.29 18.67 -11.27
N ILE A 135 -12.20 17.83 -10.22
CA ILE A 135 -11.26 16.69 -10.22
C ILE A 135 -11.53 15.76 -11.41
N ALA A 136 -12.79 15.43 -11.68
CA ALA A 136 -13.14 14.50 -12.74
C ALA A 136 -12.79 15.04 -14.13
N GLU A 137 -12.96 16.34 -14.35
CA GLU A 137 -12.60 17.00 -15.61
C GLU A 137 -11.08 16.98 -15.84
N LEU A 138 -10.30 17.47 -14.88
CA LEU A 138 -8.83 17.47 -14.97
C LEU A 138 -8.26 16.05 -15.09
N ALA A 139 -8.76 15.12 -14.25
CA ALA A 139 -8.32 13.73 -14.30
C ALA A 139 -8.70 13.05 -15.61
N SER A 140 -9.83 13.41 -16.23
CA SER A 140 -10.20 12.89 -17.56
C SER A 140 -9.22 13.35 -18.63
N THR A 141 -8.76 14.61 -18.56
CA THR A 141 -7.74 15.17 -19.46
C THR A 141 -6.41 14.42 -19.31
N TYR A 142 -5.96 14.19 -18.07
CA TYR A 142 -4.72 13.44 -17.81
C TYR A 142 -4.80 11.96 -18.20
N PHE A 143 -5.96 11.33 -17.98
CA PHE A 143 -6.14 9.91 -18.26
C PHE A 143 -6.47 9.63 -19.74
N GLY A 144 -6.94 10.63 -20.49
CA GLY A 144 -7.40 10.47 -21.88
C GLY A 144 -8.72 9.73 -22.03
N LYS A 145 -9.43 9.43 -20.93
CA LYS A 145 -10.76 8.79 -20.93
C LYS A 145 -11.69 9.53 -19.99
N LYS A 146 -12.97 9.56 -20.35
CA LYS A 146 -14.00 10.23 -19.56
C LYS A 146 -14.20 9.54 -18.20
N ILE A 147 -14.06 10.31 -17.13
CA ILE A 147 -14.33 9.91 -15.75
C ILE A 147 -15.67 10.54 -15.33
N SER A 148 -16.60 9.70 -14.88
CA SER A 148 -17.93 10.15 -14.45
C SER A 148 -18.01 10.28 -12.93
N VAL A 149 -18.57 11.39 -12.44
CA VAL A 149 -18.89 11.58 -11.02
C VAL A 149 -20.17 10.81 -10.66
N HIS A 150 -21.21 10.98 -11.48
CA HIS A 150 -22.48 10.29 -11.36
C HIS A 150 -22.56 9.13 -12.36
N VAL A 151 -22.96 7.96 -11.88
CA VAL A 151 -23.22 6.79 -12.71
C VAL A 151 -24.67 6.40 -12.50
N ALA A 152 -25.43 6.25 -13.59
CA ALA A 152 -26.80 5.78 -13.53
C ALA A 152 -26.85 4.37 -12.93
N SER A 153 -27.74 4.16 -11.96
CA SER A 153 -27.99 2.85 -11.38
C SER A 153 -28.62 1.92 -12.41
N GLY A 154 -28.00 0.78 -12.71
CA GLY A 154 -28.63 -0.30 -13.49
C GLY A 154 -28.01 -0.64 -14.85
N GLY A 155 -26.67 -0.63 -14.99
CA GLY A 155 -26.02 -1.14 -16.19
C GLY A 155 -24.62 -1.70 -15.91
N ASN A 156 -24.27 -2.83 -16.51
CA ASN A 156 -22.93 -3.44 -16.41
C ASN A 156 -21.94 -2.82 -17.40
N ARG A 157 -22.01 -1.49 -17.60
CA ARG A 157 -21.07 -0.78 -18.48
C ARG A 157 -19.78 -0.52 -17.71
N LEU A 158 -18.64 -0.80 -18.36
CA LEU A 158 -17.31 -0.43 -17.88
C LEU A 158 -17.17 1.09 -17.93
N ILE A 159 -17.57 1.76 -16.84
CA ILE A 159 -17.49 3.21 -16.68
C ILE A 159 -16.41 3.51 -15.65
N TRP A 160 -15.49 4.42 -16.00
CA TRP A 160 -14.52 4.96 -15.06
C TRP A 160 -15.22 5.95 -14.14
N GLN A 161 -15.49 5.50 -12.91
CA GLN A 161 -16.20 6.31 -11.92
C GLN A 161 -15.24 6.94 -10.93
N LEU A 162 -15.41 8.23 -10.66
CA LEU A 162 -14.69 8.91 -9.60
C LEU A 162 -15.12 8.36 -8.23
N PRO A 163 -14.19 7.85 -7.41
CA PRO A 163 -14.50 7.42 -6.05
C PRO A 163 -15.05 8.55 -5.16
N LYS A 164 -15.67 8.19 -4.03
CA LYS A 164 -16.10 9.15 -3.00
C LYS A 164 -14.92 9.71 -2.21
N GLY A 165 -15.14 10.83 -1.49
CA GLY A 165 -14.11 11.58 -0.76
C GLY A 165 -13.20 10.73 0.13
N ARG A 166 -13.75 9.74 0.86
CA ARG A 166 -12.94 8.82 1.68
C ARG A 166 -11.84 8.12 0.87
N LYS A 167 -12.22 7.54 -0.27
CA LYS A 167 -11.31 6.76 -1.10
C LYS A 167 -10.36 7.66 -1.90
N LEU A 168 -10.81 8.85 -2.28
CA LEU A 168 -9.95 9.90 -2.86
C LEU A 168 -8.85 10.29 -1.87
N ASN A 169 -9.20 10.52 -0.60
CA ASN A 169 -8.23 10.83 0.45
C ASN A 169 -7.25 9.67 0.67
N GLU A 170 -7.70 8.41 0.66
CA GLU A 170 -6.82 7.24 0.74
C GLU A 170 -5.81 7.19 -0.42
N TYR A 171 -6.23 7.51 -1.64
CA TYR A 171 -5.33 7.56 -2.80
C TYR A 171 -4.35 8.72 -2.72
N TYR A 172 -4.83 9.91 -2.37
CA TYR A 172 -4.01 11.11 -2.30
C TYR A 172 -2.92 10.99 -1.23
N ASN A 173 -3.26 10.47 -0.04
CA ASN A 173 -2.26 10.21 0.99
C ASN A 173 -1.22 9.16 0.57
N ALA A 174 -1.64 8.13 -0.18
CA ALA A 174 -0.71 7.15 -0.73
C ALA A 174 0.24 7.79 -1.76
N TYR A 175 -0.27 8.71 -2.59
CA TYR A 175 0.52 9.48 -3.55
C TYR A 175 1.50 10.43 -2.87
N LEU A 176 1.06 11.22 -1.88
CA LEU A 176 1.93 12.10 -1.09
C LEU A 176 3.06 11.35 -0.38
N GLY A 177 2.83 10.08 0.00
CA GLY A 177 3.86 9.21 0.55
C GLY A 177 4.94 8.79 -0.46
N CYS A 178 4.69 8.93 -1.75
CA CYS A 178 5.62 8.60 -2.84
C CYS A 178 6.37 9.81 -3.39
N VAL A 179 5.82 11.02 -3.22
CA VAL A 179 6.51 12.25 -3.59
C VAL A 179 7.74 12.41 -2.70
N PRO A 180 8.96 12.52 -3.27
CA PRO A 180 10.17 12.67 -2.49
C PRO A 180 10.11 13.96 -1.68
N LYS A 181 10.33 13.87 -0.36
CA LYS A 181 10.29 15.05 0.53
C LYS A 181 11.60 15.81 0.53
N SER A 182 12.66 15.21 0.00
CA SER A 182 13.97 15.82 -0.18
C SER A 182 14.63 15.34 -1.46
N ILE A 183 15.55 16.14 -1.99
CA ILE A 183 16.31 15.87 -3.23
C ILE A 183 17.13 14.57 -3.13
N ALA A 184 17.45 14.11 -1.92
CA ALA A 184 18.23 12.90 -1.67
C ALA A 184 17.38 11.60 -1.64
N GLU A 185 16.05 11.70 -1.61
CA GLU A 185 15.17 10.53 -1.61
C GLU A 185 14.91 10.05 -3.03
N ILE A 186 15.17 8.76 -3.28
CA ILE A 186 14.80 8.11 -4.54
C ILE A 186 13.26 8.06 -4.60
N ALA A 187 12.68 8.78 -5.56
CA ALA A 187 11.24 8.77 -5.81
C ALA A 187 10.77 7.34 -6.10
N ALA A 188 9.80 6.85 -5.34
CA ALA A 188 9.17 5.58 -5.63
C ALA A 188 8.17 5.75 -6.78
N ASP A 189 8.02 4.74 -7.63
CA ASP A 189 7.04 4.76 -8.72
C ASP A 189 5.63 5.03 -8.18
N PRO A 190 4.99 6.17 -8.52
CA PRO A 190 3.68 6.54 -7.98
C PRO A 190 2.60 5.51 -8.34
N ILE A 191 2.72 4.91 -9.54
CA ILE A 191 1.81 3.88 -10.01
C ILE A 191 1.94 2.60 -9.16
N ALA A 192 3.17 2.20 -8.80
CA ALA A 192 3.44 1.05 -7.96
C ALA A 192 2.71 1.14 -6.61
N ALA A 193 2.63 2.34 -6.03
CA ALA A 193 1.95 2.59 -4.78
C ALA A 193 0.41 2.60 -4.88
N LEU A 194 -0.13 2.99 -6.04
CA LEU A 194 -1.56 3.18 -6.26
C LEU A 194 -2.28 1.91 -6.76
N ILE A 195 -1.55 0.89 -7.23
CA ILE A 195 -2.17 -0.35 -7.73
C ILE A 195 -3.04 -1.02 -6.66
N PRO A 196 -4.28 -1.44 -7.03
CA PRO A 196 -5.13 -2.17 -6.11
C PRO A 196 -4.53 -3.56 -5.81
N LEU A 197 -4.53 -3.95 -4.54
CA LEU A 197 -4.10 -5.29 -4.09
C LEU A 197 -5.23 -6.30 -4.35
N ASP A 198 -5.56 -6.53 -5.62
CA ASP A 198 -6.68 -7.38 -6.02
C ASP A 198 -6.49 -8.83 -5.57
N HIS A 199 -5.25 -9.33 -5.53
CA HIS A 199 -4.93 -10.66 -5.01
C HIS A 199 -5.19 -10.82 -3.49
N LEU A 200 -5.33 -9.70 -2.76
CA LEU A 200 -5.74 -9.70 -1.36
C LEU A 200 -7.25 -9.55 -1.17
N LYS A 201 -7.99 -9.16 -2.22
CA LYS A 201 -9.46 -9.06 -2.15
C LYS A 201 -10.06 -10.46 -2.08
N GLY A 202 -11.06 -10.64 -1.22
CA GLY A 202 -11.72 -11.94 -1.02
C GLY A 202 -11.00 -12.90 -0.06
N ASN A 203 -9.71 -12.69 0.20
CA ASN A 203 -8.98 -13.36 1.27
C ASN A 203 -9.36 -12.76 2.63
N ARG A 204 -10.60 -13.06 3.10
CA ARG A 204 -11.01 -12.78 4.47
C ARG A 204 -10.12 -13.60 5.40
N ARG A 205 -9.00 -13.03 5.85
CA ARG A 205 -8.29 -13.53 7.02
C ARG A 205 -9.32 -13.61 8.14
N ARG A 206 -9.48 -14.79 8.73
CA ARG A 206 -10.35 -14.93 9.92
C ARG A 206 -9.85 -13.90 10.93
N ARG A 207 -10.75 -13.04 11.41
CA ARG A 207 -10.40 -11.98 12.38
C ARG A 207 -9.81 -12.56 13.66
N ILE A 208 -10.13 -13.81 13.93
CA ILE A 208 -9.69 -14.59 15.08
C ILE A 208 -8.90 -15.79 14.53
N THR A 209 -7.69 -15.99 15.02
CA THR A 209 -6.88 -17.18 14.73
C THR A 209 -7.57 -18.42 15.29
N TRP A 210 -7.34 -19.58 14.67
CA TRP A 210 -7.96 -20.84 15.14
C TRP A 210 -7.69 -21.09 16.63
N LEU A 211 -6.47 -20.81 17.10
CA LEU A 211 -6.09 -20.98 18.50
C LEU A 211 -6.97 -20.17 19.48
N ILE A 212 -7.27 -18.90 19.14
CA ILE A 212 -8.11 -18.06 20.01
C ILE A 212 -9.55 -18.56 19.98
N ARG A 213 -10.01 -19.07 18.83
CA ARG A 213 -11.34 -19.67 18.71
C ARG A 213 -11.46 -20.93 19.59
N ASP A 214 -10.45 -21.81 19.59
CA ASP A 214 -10.41 -22.99 20.46
C ASP A 214 -10.47 -22.60 21.94
N MET A 215 -9.64 -21.65 22.36
CA MET A 215 -9.64 -21.18 23.76
C MET A 215 -10.99 -20.58 24.17
N MET A 216 -11.66 -19.86 23.27
CA MET A 216 -13.01 -19.35 23.52
C MET A 216 -14.04 -20.47 23.60
N THR A 217 -13.90 -21.52 22.78
CA THR A 217 -14.77 -22.70 22.82
C THR A 217 -14.57 -23.50 24.11
N GLU A 218 -13.34 -23.78 24.52
CA GLU A 218 -13.02 -24.43 25.79
C GLU A 218 -13.56 -23.64 26.99
N ALA A 219 -13.41 -22.31 26.98
CA ALA A 219 -13.93 -21.45 28.05
C ALA A 219 -15.47 -21.43 28.13
N ILE A 220 -16.17 -21.68 27.03
CA ILE A 220 -17.64 -21.79 26.99
C ILE A 220 -18.11 -23.17 27.46
N GLU A 221 -17.38 -24.24 27.15
CA GLU A 221 -17.71 -25.62 27.55
C GLU A 221 -17.44 -25.90 29.03
N HIS A 222 -16.56 -25.12 29.66
CA HIS A 222 -16.23 -25.22 31.09
C HIS A 222 -16.92 -24.16 31.97
N LEU A 223 -17.96 -23.50 31.46
CA LEU A 223 -18.91 -22.65 32.20
C LEU A 223 -20.14 -23.45 32.62
#